data_AF-X0VLA4-F1
#
_entry.id   AF-X0VLA4-F1
#
_cell.length_a   1.000
_cell.length_b   1.000
_cell.length_c   1.000
_cell.angle_alpha   90.00
_cell.angle_beta   90.00
_cell.angle_gamma   90.00
#
_symmetry.space_group_name_H-M   'P 1'
#
loop_
_entity.id
_entity.type
_entity.pdbx_description
1 polymer ?
#
loop_
_entity_poly.entity_id
_entity_poly.type
_entity_poly.pdbx_seq_one_letter_code
_entity_poly.pdbx_strand_id
1 'polypeptide(L)'
;MVETGKRMPRKLSLEVSEETLRADLENYRQMALQLGAARAEIVPAQWVQVDERVRLKCSIPPCPNYNRCGYCPPYTPEPEFMRKAFSRFNWAILFAIDVPVKDFADIKRYYPHGKKYQRKADEIAAKIETPAFAD
;
A
#
# COMPACT_ATOMS: atom_id res chain seq x y z
N MET A 1 -7.20 -9.48 -22.01
CA MET A 1 -8.27 -9.31 -21.00
C MET A 1 -8.10 -10.46 -20.04
N VAL A 2 -7.54 -10.22 -18.86
CA VAL A 2 -7.32 -11.30 -17.88
C VAL A 2 -8.63 -11.49 -17.15
N GLU A 3 -9.24 -12.67 -17.32
CA GLU A 3 -10.33 -13.11 -16.47
C GLU A 3 -9.79 -13.13 -15.04
N THR A 4 -10.24 -12.18 -14.22
CA THR A 4 -10.18 -12.31 -12.77
C THR A 4 -11.14 -13.43 -12.41
N GLY A 5 -10.69 -14.68 -12.58
CA GLY A 5 -11.40 -15.85 -12.09
C GLY A 5 -11.76 -15.57 -10.63
N LYS A 6 -13.06 -15.62 -10.33
CA LYS A 6 -13.62 -15.28 -9.03
C LYS A 6 -13.02 -16.23 -7.99
N ARG A 7 -11.91 -15.84 -7.37
CA ARG A 7 -11.26 -16.59 -6.30
C ARG A 7 -12.26 -16.65 -5.16
N MET A 8 -12.70 -17.86 -4.81
CA MET A 8 -13.61 -18.02 -3.69
C MET A 8 -12.89 -17.63 -2.40
N PRO A 9 -13.49 -16.76 -1.57
CA PRO A 9 -12.90 -16.41 -0.28
C PRO A 9 -12.71 -17.68 0.55
N ARG A 10 -11.56 -17.78 1.22
CA ARG A 10 -11.33 -18.85 2.18
C ARG A 10 -12.16 -18.59 3.43
N LYS A 11 -12.46 -19.67 4.17
CA LYS A 11 -13.06 -19.52 5.51
C LYS A 11 -12.01 -18.85 6.40
N LEU A 12 -12.41 -17.81 7.12
CA LEU A 12 -11.56 -17.13 8.09
C LEU A 12 -10.99 -18.16 9.08
N SER A 13 -9.67 -18.33 9.06
CA SER A 13 -8.92 -19.19 9.97
C SER A 13 -7.93 -18.33 10.73
N LEU A 14 -7.69 -18.68 12.00
CA LEU A 14 -6.63 -18.05 12.79
C LEU A 14 -5.25 -18.61 12.45
N GLU A 15 -5.20 -19.76 11.78
CA GLU A 15 -3.97 -20.46 11.42
C GLU A 15 -3.96 -20.73 9.91
N VAL A 16 -2.89 -20.29 9.26
CA VAL A 16 -2.59 -20.53 7.85
C VAL A 16 -1.24 -21.24 7.81
N SER A 17 -1.16 -22.35 7.05
CA SER A 17 0.10 -23.07 6.91
C SER A 17 1.17 -22.19 6.24
N GLU A 18 2.43 -22.42 6.56
CA GLU A 18 3.53 -21.62 6.01
C GLU A 18 3.60 -21.74 4.47
N GLU A 19 3.34 -22.93 3.93
CA GLU A 19 3.30 -23.18 2.48
C GLU A 19 2.22 -22.34 1.82
N THR A 20 1.03 -22.29 2.44
CA THR A 20 -0.11 -21.54 1.92
C THR A 20 0.16 -20.04 2.01
N LEU A 21 0.70 -19.56 3.13
CA LEU A 21 1.09 -18.16 3.30
C LEU A 21 2.12 -17.73 2.24
N ARG A 22 3.14 -18.54 1.98
CA ARG A 22 4.16 -18.25 0.96
C ARG A 22 3.56 -18.21 -0.44
N ALA A 23 2.65 -19.14 -0.75
CA ALA A 23 1.94 -19.13 -2.03
C ALA A 23 1.06 -17.88 -2.21
N ASP A 24 0.34 -17.47 -1.17
CA ASP A 24 -0.48 -16.26 -1.18
C ASP A 24 0.36 -15.00 -1.39
N LEU A 25 1.47 -14.87 -0.65
CA LEU A 25 2.40 -13.74 -0.80
C LEU A 25 3.01 -13.67 -2.21
N GLU A 26 3.41 -14.79 -2.79
CA GLU A 26 3.94 -14.82 -4.16
C GLU A 26 2.85 -14.47 -5.18
N ASN A 27 1.62 -14.94 -4.97
CA ASN A 27 0.49 -14.55 -5.80
C ASN A 27 0.27 -13.03 -5.77
N TYR A 28 0.28 -12.40 -4.59
CA TYR A 28 0.13 -10.94 -4.46
C TYR A 28 1.27 -10.17 -5.12
N ARG A 29 2.51 -10.65 -4.98
CA ARG A 29 3.67 -10.09 -5.66
C ARG A 29 3.51 -10.15 -7.18
N GLN A 30 3.12 -11.31 -7.73
CA GLN A 30 2.89 -11.47 -9.16
C GLN A 30 1.72 -10.62 -9.66
N MET A 31 0.65 -10.51 -8.87
CA MET A 31 -0.48 -9.63 -9.17
C MET A 31 -0.03 -8.17 -9.28
N ALA A 32 0.83 -7.67 -8.39
CA ALA A 32 1.36 -6.31 -8.49
C ALA A 32 2.06 -6.06 -9.83
N LEU A 33 2.92 -6.99 -10.26
CA LEU A 33 3.63 -6.92 -11.54
C LEU A 33 2.66 -6.96 -12.73
N GLN A 34 1.70 -7.87 -12.72
CA GLN A 34 0.69 -8.01 -13.77
C GLN A 34 -0.23 -6.79 -13.88
N LEU A 35 -0.51 -6.12 -12.75
CA LEU A 35 -1.29 -4.88 -12.69
C LEU A 35 -0.47 -3.64 -13.10
N GLY A 36 0.80 -3.83 -13.44
CA GLY A 36 1.66 -2.80 -14.03
C GLY A 36 2.56 -2.07 -13.04
N ALA A 37 2.87 -2.67 -11.89
CA ALA A 37 4.04 -2.31 -11.10
C ALA A 37 5.32 -2.63 -11.88
N ALA A 38 6.33 -1.77 -11.79
CA ALA A 38 7.64 -1.99 -12.40
C ALA A 38 8.47 -2.99 -11.58
N ARG A 39 8.29 -2.98 -10.25
CA ARG A 39 8.91 -3.94 -9.32
C ARG A 39 7.93 -4.29 -8.21
N ALA A 40 8.08 -5.49 -7.66
CA ALA A 40 7.35 -5.96 -6.49
C ALA A 40 8.19 -6.99 -5.72
N GLU A 41 8.24 -6.86 -4.40
CA GLU A 41 9.01 -7.70 -3.50
C GLU A 41 8.20 -8.04 -2.24
N ILE A 42 8.42 -9.24 -1.72
CA ILE A 42 7.91 -9.66 -0.41
C ILE A 42 8.97 -9.25 0.62
N VAL A 43 8.59 -8.41 1.58
CA VAL A 43 9.49 -7.90 2.60
C VAL A 43 8.99 -8.23 4.01
N PRO A 44 9.88 -8.36 5.01
CA PRO A 44 9.46 -8.47 6.40
C PRO A 44 8.64 -7.24 6.82
N ALA A 45 7.50 -7.44 7.48
CA ALA A 45 6.65 -6.32 7.92
C ALA A 45 7.38 -5.37 8.89
N GLN A 46 8.38 -5.87 9.61
CA GLN A 46 9.26 -5.06 10.47
C GLN A 46 10.04 -3.96 9.73
N TRP A 47 10.15 -4.03 8.40
CA TRP A 47 10.73 -2.95 7.60
C TRP A 47 9.77 -1.75 7.44
N VAL A 48 8.46 -1.96 7.66
CA VAL A 48 7.44 -0.91 7.67
C VAL A 48 7.45 -0.22 9.03
N GLN A 49 8.31 0.78 9.18
CA GLN A 49 8.48 1.50 10.44
C GLN A 49 7.54 2.70 10.55
N VAL A 50 6.93 2.87 11.72
CA VAL A 50 6.18 4.07 12.08
C VAL A 50 7.12 5.04 12.78
N ASP A 51 7.17 6.28 12.30
CA ASP A 51 8.04 7.31 12.86
C ASP A 51 7.29 8.64 12.97
N GLU A 52 7.33 9.23 14.14
CA GLU A 52 6.66 10.49 14.48
C GLU A 52 7.10 11.64 13.57
N ARG A 53 8.34 11.60 13.06
CA ARG A 53 8.87 12.60 12.11
C ARG A 53 8.09 12.60 10.80
N VAL A 54 7.51 11.48 10.37
CA VAL A 54 6.66 11.42 9.18
C VAL A 54 5.39 12.26 9.39
N ARG A 55 4.76 12.14 10.57
CA ARG A 55 3.60 12.97 10.93
C ARG A 55 3.99 14.44 11.05
N LEU A 56 5.16 14.75 11.60
CA LEU A 56 5.67 16.13 11.66
C LEU A 56 5.82 16.76 10.26
N LYS A 57 6.29 16.01 9.25
CA LYS A 57 6.35 16.48 7.86
C LYS A 57 4.99 16.84 7.26
N CYS A 58 3.89 16.30 7.80
CA CYS A 58 2.54 16.69 7.40
C CYS A 58 2.10 18.00 8.07
N SER A 59 2.59 18.29 9.29
CA SER A 59 2.10 19.39 10.12
C SER A 59 2.95 20.66 10.03
N ILE A 60 4.26 20.56 9.77
CA ILE A 60 5.20 21.70 9.90
C ILE A 60 6.27 21.71 8.78
N PRO A 61 6.21 22.68 7.84
CA PRO A 61 5.01 23.45 7.50
C PRO A 61 3.89 22.49 7.03
N PRO A 62 2.61 22.86 7.20
CA PRO A 62 1.51 21.98 6.82
C PRO A 62 1.61 21.55 5.36
N CYS A 63 1.49 20.24 5.12
CA CYS A 63 1.43 19.75 3.76
C CYS A 63 0.12 20.22 3.09
N PRO A 64 0.07 20.30 1.75
CA PRO A 64 -1.12 20.77 1.03
C PRO A 64 -2.41 19.98 1.32
N ASN A 65 -2.26 18.73 1.79
CA ASN A 65 -3.36 17.82 2.11
C ASN A 65 -3.69 17.79 3.61
N TYR A 66 -2.97 18.53 4.46
CA TYR A 66 -3.24 18.57 5.90
C TYR A 66 -4.69 18.97 6.16
N ASN A 67 -5.37 18.24 7.04
CA ASN A 67 -6.77 18.47 7.40
C ASN A 67 -7.76 18.42 6.21
N ARG A 68 -7.45 17.67 5.13
CA ARG A 68 -8.33 17.58 3.93
C ARG A 68 -9.17 16.31 3.83
N CYS A 69 -8.74 15.19 4.41
CA CYS A 69 -9.48 13.92 4.36
C CYS A 69 -9.16 13.02 5.57
N GLY A 70 -9.90 11.92 5.73
CA GLY A 70 -9.73 10.97 6.83
C GLY A 70 -8.35 10.29 6.90
N TYR A 71 -7.59 10.31 5.81
CA TYR A 71 -6.23 9.78 5.75
C TYR A 71 -5.15 10.79 6.13
N CYS A 72 -5.52 12.05 6.39
CA CYS A 72 -4.60 13.12 6.74
C CYS A 72 -4.75 13.51 8.21
N PRO A 73 -3.66 13.88 8.92
CA PRO A 73 -3.77 14.48 10.25
C PRO A 73 -4.68 15.73 10.23
N PRO A 74 -5.44 15.98 11.32
CA PRO A 74 -5.44 15.23 12.59
C PRO A 74 -6.35 13.98 12.59
N TYR A 75 -6.94 13.59 11.47
CA TYR A 75 -7.93 12.51 11.40
C TYR A 75 -7.33 11.11 11.22
N THR A 76 -6.09 11.02 10.74
CA THR A 76 -5.36 9.74 10.65
C THR A 76 -5.16 9.13 12.05
N PRO A 77 -5.14 7.80 12.19
CA PRO A 77 -4.83 7.15 13.46
C PRO A 77 -3.50 7.61 14.06
N GLU A 78 -3.41 7.56 15.40
CA GLU A 78 -2.19 7.92 16.11
C GLU A 78 -1.04 6.96 15.81
N PRO A 79 0.22 7.44 15.75
CA PRO A 79 1.39 6.61 15.46
C PRO A 79 1.47 5.35 16.33
N GLU A 80 1.13 5.47 17.62
CA GLU A 80 1.13 4.35 18.56
C GLU A 80 0.13 3.25 18.19
N PHE A 81 -1.07 3.63 17.72
CA PHE A 81 -2.05 2.66 17.23
C PHE A 81 -1.54 1.95 15.98
N MET A 82 -0.97 2.71 15.02
CA MET A 82 -0.42 2.14 13.79
C MET A 82 0.74 1.17 14.09
N ARG A 83 1.59 1.48 15.06
CA ARG A 83 2.69 0.62 15.51
C ARG A 83 2.17 -0.73 16.02
N LYS A 84 1.11 -0.72 16.82
CA LYS A 84 0.41 -1.93 17.31
C LYS A 84 -0.29 -2.70 16.20
N ALA A 85 -0.92 -2.00 15.25
CA ALA A 85 -1.58 -2.63 14.11
C ALA A 85 -0.55 -3.37 13.24
N PHE A 86 0.55 -2.70 12.87
CA PHE A 86 1.59 -3.29 12.03
C PHE A 86 2.32 -4.45 12.71
N SER A 87 2.47 -4.46 14.04
CA SER A 87 3.06 -5.60 14.76
C SER A 87 2.21 -6.88 14.72
N ARG A 88 1.00 -6.85 14.15
CA ARG A 88 0.16 -8.04 13.93
C ARG A 88 0.45 -8.73 12.59
N PHE A 89 1.30 -8.14 11.75
CA PHE A 89 1.68 -8.67 10.45
C PHE A 89 3.16 -9.06 10.46
N ASN A 90 3.49 -10.14 9.74
CA ASN A 90 4.87 -10.64 9.63
C ASN A 90 5.51 -10.29 8.27
N TRP A 91 4.69 -10.09 7.24
CA TRP A 91 5.10 -9.84 5.87
C TRP A 91 4.35 -8.66 5.26
N ALA A 92 4.96 -8.02 4.27
CA ALA A 92 4.36 -6.95 3.48
C ALA A 92 4.73 -7.12 1.99
N ILE A 93 3.86 -6.63 1.11
CA ILE A 93 4.13 -6.52 -0.32
C ILE A 93 4.57 -5.09 -0.61
N LEU A 94 5.82 -4.92 -1.04
CA LEU A 94 6.36 -3.64 -1.47
C LEU A 94 6.41 -3.61 -2.99
N PHE A 95 5.80 -2.61 -3.62
CA PHE A 95 5.87 -2.44 -5.06
C PHE A 95 6.22 -1.00 -5.44
N ALA A 96 6.74 -0.84 -6.65
CA ALA A 96 7.07 0.45 -7.23
C ALA A 96 6.49 0.58 -8.63
N ILE A 97 6.05 1.78 -8.98
CA ILE A 97 5.71 2.17 -10.36
C ILE A 97 6.74 3.16 -10.86
N ASP A 98 7.19 3.00 -12.10
CA ASP A 98 8.05 3.99 -12.72
C ASP A 98 7.24 5.21 -13.14
N VAL A 99 7.71 6.39 -12.74
CA VAL A 99 7.06 7.66 -13.03
C VAL A 99 8.06 8.67 -13.58
N PRO A 100 7.66 9.56 -14.51
CA PRO A 100 8.52 10.63 -14.97
C PRO A 100 8.83 11.61 -13.82
N VAL A 101 10.11 11.77 -13.48
CA VAL A 101 10.56 12.66 -12.40
C VAL A 101 10.01 14.09 -12.56
N LYS A 102 9.93 14.58 -13.81
CA LYS A 102 9.39 15.91 -14.13
C LYS A 102 7.97 16.15 -13.61
N ASP A 103 7.15 15.11 -13.49
CA ASP A 103 5.76 15.21 -13.05
C ASP A 103 5.65 15.31 -11.51
N PHE A 104 6.74 15.00 -10.79
CA PHE A 104 6.82 15.02 -9.33
C PHE A 104 7.81 16.05 -8.77
N ALA A 105 8.58 16.73 -9.64
CA ALA A 105 9.61 17.68 -9.25
C ALA A 105 9.06 18.98 -8.61
N ASP A 106 7.80 19.34 -8.89
CA ASP A 106 7.14 20.52 -8.32
C ASP A 106 5.64 20.28 -8.12
N ILE A 107 5.06 20.93 -7.11
CA ILE A 107 3.66 20.78 -6.75
C ILE A 107 2.70 21.24 -7.88
N LYS A 108 3.07 22.28 -8.63
CA LYS A 108 2.24 22.76 -9.76
C LYS A 108 2.22 21.78 -10.92
N ARG A 109 3.21 20.89 -11.01
CA ARG A 109 3.26 19.78 -11.99
C ARG A 109 2.62 18.50 -11.46
N TYR A 110 2.74 18.24 -10.16
CA TYR A 110 2.13 17.08 -9.52
C TYR A 110 0.60 17.08 -9.66
N TYR A 111 -0.07 18.21 -9.40
CA TYR A 111 -1.53 18.25 -9.48
C TYR A 111 -2.12 17.90 -10.86
N PRO A 112 -1.60 18.43 -11.99
CA PRO A 112 -2.10 18.08 -13.31
C PRO A 112 -1.59 16.73 -13.85
N HIS A 113 -0.40 16.26 -13.45
CA HIS A 113 0.24 15.10 -14.08
C HIS A 113 0.49 13.92 -13.13
N GLY A 114 0.86 14.19 -11.88
CA GLY A 114 1.17 13.19 -10.86
C GLY A 114 -0.03 12.35 -10.41
N LYS A 115 -1.23 12.96 -10.34
CA LYS A 115 -2.45 12.30 -9.84
C LYS A 115 -2.79 10.98 -10.55
N LYS A 116 -2.55 10.87 -11.86
CA LYS A 116 -2.84 9.64 -12.61
C LYS A 116 -1.95 8.47 -12.18
N TYR A 117 -0.71 8.76 -11.77
CA TYR A 117 0.23 7.75 -11.27
C TYR A 117 -0.14 7.33 -9.85
N GLN A 118 -0.54 8.27 -9.00
CA GLN A 118 -1.07 7.95 -7.68
C GLN A 118 -2.30 7.03 -7.81
N ARG A 119 -3.26 7.40 -8.66
CA ARG A 119 -4.44 6.57 -8.94
C ARG A 119 -4.05 5.16 -9.41
N LYS A 120 -3.06 5.03 -10.29
CA LYS A 120 -2.56 3.71 -10.74
C LYS A 120 -2.01 2.90 -9.57
N ALA A 121 -1.22 3.51 -8.68
CA ALA A 121 -0.69 2.83 -7.49
C ALA A 121 -1.82 2.39 -6.55
N ASP A 122 -2.80 3.26 -6.29
CA ASP A 122 -3.96 2.97 -5.45
C ASP A 122 -4.82 1.83 -6.04
N GLU A 123 -5.02 1.81 -7.36
CA GLU A 123 -5.74 0.74 -8.04
C GLU A 123 -5.00 -0.61 -7.97
N ILE A 124 -3.66 -0.61 -8.02
CA ILE A 124 -2.85 -1.82 -7.82
C ILE A 124 -3.04 -2.31 -6.38
N ALA A 125 -2.87 -1.43 -5.39
CA ALA A 125 -3.02 -1.78 -3.98
C ALA A 125 -4.41 -2.36 -3.68
N ALA A 126 -5.49 -1.67 -4.08
CA ALA A 126 -6.86 -2.12 -3.83
C ALA A 126 -7.18 -3.49 -4.46
N LYS A 127 -6.64 -3.78 -5.66
CA LYS A 127 -6.83 -5.07 -6.33
C LYS A 127 -6.06 -6.21 -5.69
N ILE A 128 -4.95 -5.92 -5.00
CA ILE A 128 -4.20 -6.91 -4.22
C ILE A 128 -4.85 -7.10 -2.84
N GLU A 129 -5.30 -6.03 -2.20
CA GLU A 129 -5.96 -6.08 -0.90
C GLU A 129 -7.25 -6.90 -0.95
N THR A 130 -8.02 -6.78 -2.04
CA THR A 130 -9.30 -7.51 -2.19
C THR A 130 -9.16 -9.03 -1.96
N PRO A 131 -8.27 -9.77 -2.66
CA PRO A 131 -8.02 -11.17 -2.34
C PRO A 131 -7.28 -11.35 -1.01
N ALA A 132 -6.35 -10.46 -0.63
CA ALA A 132 -5.62 -10.60 0.64
C ALA A 132 -6.50 -10.53 1.89
N PHE A 133 -7.62 -9.82 1.85
CA PHE A 133 -8.63 -9.83 2.92
C PHE A 133 -9.56 -11.04 2.87
N ALA A 134 -9.64 -11.71 1.72
CA ALA A 134 -10.52 -12.84 1.47
C ALA A 134 -9.82 -14.20 1.66
N ASP A 135 -8.49 -14.21 1.69
CA ASP A 135 -7.63 -15.36 1.92
C ASP A 135 -7.30 -15.50 3.41
#